data_AF-A0A2V3A6M5-F1
#
_entry.id   AF-A0A2V3A6M5-F1
#
_cell.length_a   1.000
_cell.length_b   1.000
_cell.length_c   1.000
_cell.angle_alpha   90.00
_cell.angle_beta   90.00
_cell.angle_gamma   90.00
#
_symmetry.space_group_name_H-M   'P 1'
#
loop_
_entity.id
_entity.type
_entity.pdbx_description
1 polymer ?
#
loop_
_entity_poly.entity_id
_entity_poly.type
_entity_poly.pdbx_seq_one_letter_code
_entity_poly.pdbx_strand_id
1 'polypeptide(L)' 'MSKIIFNEALIKVLENNPNADHVPERSIVYKSEFKLKAVKGNLEGKA' A
#
# COMPACT_ATOMS: atom_id res chain seq x y z
N MET A 1 13.07 -13.63 2.95
CA MET A 1 11.97 -12.65 3.13
C MET A 1 10.90 -13.29 4.00
N SER A 2 10.79 -12.87 5.25
CA SER A 2 9.79 -13.37 6.18
C SER A 2 8.42 -12.86 5.76
N LYS A 3 7.42 -13.75 5.67
CA LYS A 3 6.04 -13.38 5.35
C LYS A 3 5.43 -12.77 6.61
N ILE A 4 5.28 -11.45 6.66
CA ILE A 4 4.53 -10.77 7.71
C ILE A 4 3.05 -11.09 7.51
N ILE A 5 2.40 -11.57 8.56
CA ILE A 5 0.95 -11.71 8.62
C ILE A 5 0.44 -10.47 9.36
N PHE A 6 -0.46 -9.72 8.72
CA PHE A 6 -1.07 -8.55 9.34
C PHE A 6 -2.11 -9.03 10.36
N ASN A 7 -1.96 -8.60 11.61
CA ASN A 7 -3.00 -8.78 12.62
C ASN A 7 -4.16 -7.81 12.36
N GLU A 8 -5.32 -8.04 12.97
CA GLU A 8 -6.52 -7.22 12.77
C GLU A 8 -6.32 -5.74 13.09
N ALA A 9 -5.48 -5.41 14.09
CA ALA A 9 -5.16 -4.03 14.45
C ALA A 9 -4.37 -3.32 13.33
N LEU A 10 -3.40 -4.01 12.73
CA LEU A 10 -2.62 -3.52 11.59
C LEU A 10 -3.49 -3.40 10.34
N ILE A 11 -4.38 -4.37 10.09
CA ILE A 11 -5.34 -4.29 8.99
C ILE A 11 -6.19 -3.04 9.14
N LYS A 12 -6.80 -2.79 10.30
CA LYS A 12 -7.61 -1.58 10.54
C LYS A 12 -6.81 -0.28 10.35
N VAL A 13 -5.56 -0.24 10.79
CA VAL A 13 -4.70 0.95 10.58
C VAL A 13 -4.41 1.16 9.10
N LEU A 14 -4.17 0.08 8.35
CA LEU A 14 -3.89 0.13 6.92
C LEU A 14 -5.14 0.41 6.07
N GLU A 15 -6.32 -0.05 6.50
CA GLU A 15 -7.61 0.24 5.86
C GLU A 15 -8.00 1.72 6.02
N ASN A 16 -7.61 2.36 7.12
CA ASN A 16 -7.77 3.79 7.30
C ASN A 16 -6.85 4.64 6.40
N ASN A 17 -5.92 4.02 5.65
CA ASN A 17 -5.07 4.75 4.72
C ASN A 17 -5.86 5.11 3.46
N PRO A 18 -5.97 6.41 3.09
CA PRO A 18 -6.73 6.84 1.92
C PRO A 18 -6.19 6.31 0.58
N ASN A 19 -4.94 5.85 0.56
CA ASN A 19 -4.28 5.28 -0.61
C ASN A 19 -4.44 3.77 -0.74
N ALA A 20 -4.81 3.09 0.35
CA ALA A 20 -5.10 1.66 0.34
C ALA A 20 -6.49 1.42 -0.25
N ASP A 21 -6.62 0.30 -0.96
CA ASP A 21 -7.86 -0.15 -1.58
C ASP A 21 -8.41 -1.36 -0.80
N HIS A 22 -7.57 -2.38 -0.61
CA HIS A 22 -7.89 -3.56 0.19
C HIS A 22 -6.65 -4.07 0.94
N VAL A 23 -6.83 -4.53 2.17
CA VAL A 23 -5.73 -5.05 3.02
C VAL A 23 -6.02 -6.49 3.42
N PRO A 24 -5.75 -7.49 2.55
CA PRO A 24 -5.76 -8.88 2.95
C PRO A 24 -4.65 -9.19 3.96
N GLU A 25 -4.81 -10.28 4.70
CA GLU A 25 -3.93 -10.68 5.82
C GLU A 25 -2.44 -10.81 5.47
N ARG A 26 -2.09 -10.92 4.18
CA ARG A 26 -0.72 -11.13 3.69
C ARG A 26 -0.29 -10.16 2.58
N SER A 27 -1.10 -9.18 2.21
CA SER A 27 -0.73 -8.19 1.20
C SER A 27 -1.48 -6.88 1.37
N ILE A 28 -0.97 -5.82 0.77
CA ILE A 28 -1.63 -4.50 0.75
C ILE A 28 -1.90 -4.16 -0.71
N VAL A 29 -3.16 -3.97 -1.05
CA VAL A 29 -3.59 -3.54 -2.37
C VAL A 29 -3.82 -2.04 -2.31
N TYR A 30 -3.09 -1.30 -3.13
CA TYR A 30 -3.24 0.16 -3.27
C TYR A 30 -4.12 0.52 -4.47
N LYS A 31 -4.76 1.69 -4.37
CA LYS A 31 -5.54 2.29 -5.46
C LYS A 31 -4.67 2.54 -6.68
N SER A 32 -5.24 2.35 -7.88
CA SER A 32 -4.54 2.56 -9.15
C SER A 32 -4.02 3.99 -9.30
N GLU A 33 -4.78 4.99 -8.85
CA GLU A 33 -4.38 6.40 -8.89
C GLU A 33 -3.11 6.66 -8.06
N PHE A 34 -3.02 6.05 -6.88
CA PHE A 34 -1.84 6.16 -6.02
C PHE A 34 -0.63 5.48 -6.65
N LYS A 35 -0.81 4.28 -7.24
CA LYS A 35 0.27 3.57 -7.94
C LYS A 35 0.86 4.42 -9.07
N LEU A 36 0.01 5.04 -9.89
CA LEU A 36 0.44 5.90 -10.98
C LEU A 36 1.19 7.14 -10.48
N LYS A 37 0.68 7.80 -9.43
CA LYS A 37 1.37 8.94 -8.79
C LYS A 37 2.73 8.53 -8.21
N ALA A 38 2.81 7.40 -7.51
CA ALA A 38 4.05 6.90 -6.93
C ALA A 38 5.09 6.57 -8.01
N VAL A 39 4.68 5.93 -9.11
CA VAL A 39 5.58 5.64 -10.24
C VAL A 39 6.09 6.93 -10.89
N LYS A 40 5.19 7.89 -11.17
CA LYS A 40 5.58 9.17 -11.76
C LYS A 40 6.55 9.95 -10.87
N GLY A 41 6.24 10.11 -9.59
CA GLY A 41 7.12 10.80 -8.65
C GLY A 41 8.48 10.11 -8.45
N ASN A 42 8.53 8.77 -8.48
CA ASN A 42 9.79 8.03 -8.44
C ASN A 42 10.61 8.20 -9.72
N LEU A 43 9.97 8.34 -10.88
CA LEU A 43 10.67 8.62 -12.14
C LEU A 43 11.21 10.06 -12.17
N GLU A 44 10.43 11.03 -11.67
CA GLU A 44 10.84 12.43 -11.58
C GLU A 44 12.00 12.64 -10.59
N GLY A 45 11.98 11.98 -9.44
CA GLY A 45 13.05 12.08 -8.44
C GLY A 45 14.33 11.29 -8.76
N LYS A 46 14.33 10.50 -9.84
CA LYS A 46 15.51 9.78 -10.34
C LYS A 46 16.23 10.50 -11.49
N ALA A 47 15.71 11.65 -11.94
CA ALA A 47 16.32 12.48 -12.98
C ALA A 47 17.44 13.37 -12.43
#